data_AF-A0A2S4VKT5-F1
#
_entry.id   AF-A0A2S4VKT5-F1
#
_cell.length_a   1.000
_cell.length_b   1.000
_cell.length_c   1.000
_cell.angle_alpha   90.00
_cell.angle_beta   90.00
_cell.angle_gamma   90.00
#
_symmetry.space_group_name_H-M   'P 1'
#
loop_
_entity.id
_entity.type
_entity.pdbx_description
1 polymer ?
#
loop_
_entity_poly.entity_id
_entity_poly.type
_entity_poly.pdbx_seq_one_letter_code
_entity_poly.pdbx_strand_id
1 'polypeptide(L)'
;MLANQPFQYTFTRLDDATSDRLTDSNKALLIRFCASLLPSLHQQIGCLAKLLDPSELAQTPSAQLKLIERCQREIDGTLDEIMSSKNEIYSTSYLCYIFNLNLWPTICDGFRKYNELLQQLDLSTEKSQEPINITLARKKAIDCTTAIQDQIDSTINIINGSDLQNNEYGWSHMIPGIDHGMRDLFKMMQDAQRDPSLCPNDTTIDPVVQVGRALIPVMKLSRTFLNKLLDPKLHTSQSDKFTNFSSQLRNQG
;
A
#
# COMPACT_ATOMS: atom_id res chain seq x y z
N MET A 1 -27.94 -26.73 -10.92
CA MET A 1 -26.59 -27.29 -11.12
C MET A 1 -25.86 -26.41 -12.10
N LEU A 2 -24.94 -25.55 -11.63
CA LEU A 2 -24.02 -24.81 -12.48
C LEU A 2 -22.62 -25.35 -12.18
N ALA A 3 -22.00 -25.94 -13.19
CA ALA A 3 -20.70 -26.58 -13.09
C ALA A 3 -19.59 -25.53 -13.01
N ASN A 4 -18.73 -25.68 -12.00
CA ASN A 4 -17.43 -25.03 -11.88
C ASN A 4 -16.63 -25.22 -13.16
N GLN A 5 -16.28 -24.14 -13.86
CA GLN A 5 -15.20 -24.14 -14.84
C GLN A 5 -13.91 -23.73 -14.12
N PRO A 6 -12.83 -24.52 -14.20
CA PRO A 6 -11.55 -24.14 -13.59
C PRO A 6 -10.92 -22.98 -14.36
N PHE A 7 -10.47 -21.96 -13.64
CA PHE A 7 -9.61 -20.91 -14.18
C PHE A 7 -8.34 -21.54 -14.76
N GLN A 8 -8.26 -21.65 -16.09
CA GLN A 8 -7.03 -22.04 -16.78
C GLN A 8 -6.14 -20.80 -16.93
N TYR A 9 -5.10 -20.72 -16.11
CA TYR A 9 -3.97 -19.82 -16.37
C TYR A 9 -3.04 -20.50 -17.39
N THR A 10 -3.08 -20.06 -18.65
CA THR A 10 -2.05 -20.40 -19.63
C THR A 10 -0.83 -19.50 -19.41
N PHE A 11 0.23 -20.06 -18.83
CA PHE A 11 1.54 -19.42 -18.81
C PHE A 11 2.20 -19.64 -20.17
N THR A 12 2.00 -18.71 -21.12
CA THR A 12 2.77 -18.68 -22.35
C THR A 12 4.21 -18.31 -22.01
N ARG A 13 5.14 -19.24 -22.22
CA ARG A 13 6.58 -19.00 -22.06
C ARG A 13 7.02 -17.93 -23.05
N LEU A 14 7.34 -16.73 -22.55
CA LEU A 14 8.00 -15.69 -23.34
C LEU A 14 9.37 -16.19 -23.78
N ASP A 15 9.77 -15.83 -25.00
CA ASP A 15 11.11 -16.04 -25.52
C ASP A 15 12.12 -15.11 -24.83
N ASP A 16 13.35 -15.60 -24.64
CA ASP A 16 14.37 -14.95 -23.80
C ASP A 16 14.70 -13.51 -24.24
N ALA A 17 14.67 -13.21 -25.54
CA ALA A 17 14.91 -11.87 -26.07
C ALA A 17 13.79 -10.86 -25.73
N THR A 18 12.54 -11.32 -25.69
CA THR A 18 11.39 -10.49 -25.28
C THR A 18 11.35 -10.37 -23.76
N SER A 19 11.72 -11.44 -23.04
CA SER A 19 11.94 -11.43 -21.59
C SER A 19 12.99 -10.38 -21.20
N ASP A 20 14.17 -10.38 -21.82
CA ASP A 20 15.25 -9.43 -21.50
C ASP A 20 14.85 -7.97 -21.79
N ARG A 21 14.19 -7.70 -22.94
CA ARG A 21 13.69 -6.37 -23.29
C ARG A 21 12.58 -5.88 -22.35
N LEU A 22 11.68 -6.77 -21.92
CA LEU A 22 10.69 -6.48 -20.89
C LEU A 22 11.36 -6.16 -19.55
N THR A 23 12.45 -6.85 -19.23
CA THR A 23 13.18 -6.65 -17.98
C THR A 23 13.86 -5.28 -17.93
N ASP A 24 14.48 -4.83 -19.02
CA ASP A 24 15.14 -3.52 -19.08
C ASP A 24 14.14 -2.35 -19.21
N SER A 25 13.06 -2.54 -19.96
CA SER A 25 11.95 -1.57 -19.99
C SER A 25 11.32 -1.41 -18.60
N ASN A 26 11.10 -2.51 -17.87
CA ASN A 26 10.55 -2.48 -16.52
C ASN A 26 11.50 -1.77 -15.55
N LYS A 27 12.81 -2.02 -15.62
CA LYS A 27 13.80 -1.29 -14.81
C LYS A 27 13.77 0.22 -15.10
N ALA A 28 13.73 0.60 -16.37
CA ALA A 28 13.67 2.02 -16.76
C ALA A 28 12.38 2.69 -16.25
N LEU A 29 11.24 1.99 -16.34
CA LEU A 29 9.97 2.45 -15.77
C LEU A 29 10.03 2.58 -14.25
N LEU A 30 10.63 1.62 -13.54
CA LEU A 30 10.81 1.68 -12.09
C LEU A 30 11.71 2.84 -11.65
N ILE A 31 12.79 3.09 -12.38
CA ILE A 31 13.66 4.24 -12.15
C ILE A 31 12.88 5.54 -12.35
N ARG A 32 12.12 5.68 -13.44
CA ARG A 32 11.26 6.85 -13.66
C ARG A 32 10.20 7.00 -12.56
N PHE A 33 9.62 5.90 -12.12
CA PHE A 33 8.63 5.89 -11.04
C PHE A 33 9.19 6.50 -9.75
N CYS A 34 10.41 6.08 -9.35
CA CYS A 34 11.04 6.55 -8.12
C CYS A 34 11.73 7.90 -8.23
N ALA A 35 12.36 8.18 -9.36
CA ALA A 35 13.19 9.36 -9.53
C ALA A 35 12.38 10.58 -9.94
N SER A 36 11.21 10.41 -10.59
CA SER A 36 10.43 11.54 -11.08
C SER A 36 8.95 11.49 -10.68
N LEU A 37 8.23 10.40 -10.93
CA LEU A 37 6.75 10.41 -10.80
C LEU A 37 6.31 10.52 -9.34
N LEU A 38 6.82 9.64 -8.47
CA LEU A 38 6.48 9.64 -7.06
C LEU A 38 6.95 10.94 -6.34
N PRO A 39 8.19 11.42 -6.52
CA PRO A 39 8.59 12.72 -5.96
C PRO A 39 7.75 13.90 -6.46
N SER A 40 7.37 13.91 -7.75
CA SER A 40 6.52 14.95 -8.30
C SER A 40 5.15 14.94 -7.64
N LEU A 41 4.53 13.77 -7.52
CA LEU A 41 3.25 13.61 -6.84
C LEU A 41 3.33 14.05 -5.37
N HIS A 42 4.39 13.67 -4.66
CA HIS A 42 4.66 14.08 -3.28
C HIS A 42 4.69 15.62 -3.15
N GLN A 43 5.41 16.30 -4.05
CA GLN A 43 5.50 17.76 -4.06
C GLN A 43 4.17 18.42 -4.43
N GLN A 44 3.50 17.92 -5.45
CA GLN A 44 2.24 18.48 -5.96
C GLN A 44 1.12 18.39 -4.91
N ILE A 45 0.97 17.26 -4.23
CA ILE A 45 -0.02 17.11 -3.15
C ILE A 45 0.30 18.05 -1.98
N GLY A 46 1.59 18.19 -1.63
CA GLY A 46 2.02 19.18 -0.63
C GLY A 46 1.75 20.63 -1.05
N CYS A 47 1.81 20.93 -2.35
CA CYS A 47 1.45 22.23 -2.90
C CYS A 47 -0.07 22.48 -2.80
N LEU A 48 -0.88 21.49 -3.20
CA LEU A 48 -2.34 21.56 -3.11
C LEU A 48 -2.82 21.80 -1.67
N ALA A 49 -2.20 21.13 -0.70
CA ALA A 49 -2.47 21.31 0.73
C ALA A 49 -2.31 22.76 1.20
N LYS A 50 -1.27 23.43 0.70
CA LYS A 50 -0.95 24.82 1.02
C LYS A 50 -1.90 25.78 0.30
N LEU A 51 -2.12 25.57 -1.00
CA LEU A 51 -2.97 26.42 -1.83
C LEU A 51 -4.44 26.45 -1.37
N LEU A 52 -4.90 25.38 -0.72
CA LEU A 52 -6.24 25.29 -0.13
C LEU A 52 -6.31 25.86 1.29
N ASP A 53 -5.35 26.70 1.69
CA ASP A 53 -5.46 27.53 2.89
C ASP A 53 -6.53 28.63 2.72
N PRO A 54 -7.67 28.59 3.45
CA PRO A 54 -8.66 29.67 3.47
C PRO A 54 -8.09 31.07 3.72
N SER A 55 -6.99 31.19 4.46
CA SER A 55 -6.35 32.48 4.76
C SER A 55 -5.67 33.10 3.53
N GLU A 56 -5.15 32.27 2.63
CA GLU A 56 -4.54 32.70 1.37
C GLU A 56 -5.62 32.95 0.30
N LEU A 57 -6.62 32.06 0.23
CA LEU A 57 -7.81 32.22 -0.61
C LEU A 57 -8.53 33.56 -0.38
N ALA A 58 -8.60 34.03 0.87
CA ALA A 58 -9.23 35.30 1.22
C ALA A 58 -8.46 36.54 0.70
N GLN A 59 -7.15 36.43 0.51
CA GLN A 59 -6.29 37.56 0.12
C GLN A 59 -6.24 37.77 -1.39
N THR A 60 -6.12 36.69 -2.17
CA THR A 60 -6.01 36.79 -3.65
C THR A 60 -6.79 35.70 -4.38
N PRO A 61 -8.15 35.68 -4.31
CA PRO A 61 -8.97 34.56 -4.77
C PRO A 61 -8.70 34.14 -6.23
N SER A 62 -8.66 35.10 -7.17
CA SER A 62 -8.49 34.79 -8.60
C SER A 62 -7.12 34.23 -8.95
N ALA A 63 -6.05 34.72 -8.32
CA ALA A 63 -4.70 34.21 -8.54
C ALA A 63 -4.55 32.81 -7.91
N GLN A 64 -5.11 32.63 -6.71
CA GLN A 64 -5.11 31.37 -5.99
C GLN A 64 -5.82 30.26 -6.76
N LEU A 65 -7.00 30.54 -7.31
CA LEU A 65 -7.78 29.56 -8.07
C LEU A 65 -7.04 29.09 -9.33
N LYS A 66 -6.34 29.99 -10.03
CA LYS A 66 -5.49 29.60 -11.17
C LYS A 66 -4.34 28.69 -10.76
N LEU A 67 -3.75 28.90 -9.58
CA LEU A 67 -2.70 28.04 -9.03
C LEU A 67 -3.26 26.67 -8.63
N ILE A 68 -4.45 26.62 -8.01
CA ILE A 68 -5.14 25.38 -7.66
C ILE A 68 -5.45 24.56 -8.92
N GLU A 69 -6.05 25.18 -9.94
CA GLU A 69 -6.38 24.52 -11.22
C GLU A 69 -5.12 23.98 -11.93
N ARG A 70 -4.03 24.75 -11.89
CA ARG A 70 -2.74 24.29 -12.41
C ARG A 70 -2.23 23.06 -11.64
N CYS A 71 -2.26 23.12 -10.31
CA CYS A 71 -1.81 22.02 -9.46
C CYS A 71 -2.65 20.76 -9.67
N GLN A 72 -3.97 20.88 -9.82
CA GLN A 72 -4.86 19.77 -10.14
C GLN A 72 -4.48 19.10 -11.47
N ARG A 73 -4.26 19.87 -12.54
CA ARG A 73 -3.82 19.32 -13.83
C ARG A 73 -2.45 18.63 -13.78
N GLU A 74 -1.52 19.17 -13.01
CA GLU A 74 -0.20 18.56 -12.79
C GLU A 74 -0.33 17.21 -12.06
N ILE A 75 -1.23 17.14 -11.07
CA ILE A 75 -1.57 15.90 -10.35
C ILE A 75 -2.21 14.88 -11.30
N ASP A 76 -3.24 15.28 -12.05
CA ASP A 76 -3.96 14.39 -12.98
C ASP A 76 -3.01 13.79 -14.01
N GLY A 77 -2.16 14.61 -14.64
CA GLY A 77 -1.16 14.13 -15.58
C GLY A 77 -0.16 13.16 -14.94
N THR A 78 0.28 13.43 -13.71
CA THR A 78 1.20 12.54 -12.98
C THR A 78 0.53 11.21 -12.64
N LEU A 79 -0.75 11.21 -12.26
CA LEU A 79 -1.52 9.99 -12.00
C LEU A 79 -1.76 9.17 -13.26
N ASP A 80 -2.08 9.82 -14.38
CA ASP A 80 -2.24 9.15 -15.68
C ASP A 80 -0.93 8.46 -16.10
N GLU A 81 0.20 9.13 -15.94
CA GLU A 81 1.52 8.53 -16.19
C GLU A 81 1.83 7.37 -15.25
N ILE A 82 1.47 7.49 -13.96
CA ILE A 82 1.61 6.41 -12.97
C ILE A 82 0.73 5.21 -13.36
N MET A 83 -0.52 5.43 -13.76
CA MET A 83 -1.44 4.37 -14.17
C MET A 83 -1.00 3.69 -15.47
N SER A 84 -0.53 4.47 -16.45
CA SER A 84 0.02 3.93 -17.70
C SER A 84 1.25 3.06 -17.42
N SER A 85 2.19 3.57 -16.60
CA SER A 85 3.40 2.84 -16.22
C SER A 85 3.07 1.55 -15.46
N LYS A 86 2.06 1.59 -14.57
CA LYS A 86 1.57 0.40 -13.85
C LYS A 86 1.07 -0.69 -14.81
N ASN A 87 0.29 -0.31 -15.82
CA ASN A 87 -0.28 -1.26 -16.77
C ASN A 87 0.80 -1.94 -17.63
N GLU A 88 1.92 -1.26 -17.87
CA GLU A 88 3.07 -1.80 -18.61
C GLU A 88 3.91 -2.78 -17.77
N ILE A 89 3.94 -2.64 -16.44
CA ILE A 89 4.74 -3.48 -15.52
C ILE A 89 4.14 -4.91 -15.33
N TYR A 90 2.98 -5.23 -15.93
CA TYR A 90 2.22 -6.50 -15.82
C TYR A 90 2.58 -7.47 -14.66
N SER A 91 1.88 -7.27 -13.55
CA SER A 91 1.20 -8.28 -12.72
C SER A 91 1.92 -9.59 -12.35
N THR A 92 3.05 -9.52 -11.65
CA THR A 92 3.39 -10.48 -10.55
C THR A 92 4.41 -9.93 -9.55
N SER A 93 4.92 -8.72 -9.76
CA SER A 93 5.94 -8.14 -8.88
C SER A 93 5.34 -7.70 -7.55
N TYR A 94 6.11 -7.90 -6.46
CA TYR A 94 5.83 -7.38 -5.12
C TYR A 94 5.45 -5.88 -5.13
N LEU A 95 5.97 -5.12 -6.09
CA LEU A 95 5.66 -3.71 -6.31
C LEU A 95 4.21 -3.46 -6.75
N CYS A 96 3.63 -4.34 -7.57
CA CYS A 96 2.22 -4.23 -7.94
C CYS A 96 1.32 -4.46 -6.71
N TYR A 97 1.70 -5.38 -5.83
CA TYR A 97 0.99 -5.63 -4.56
C TYR A 97 1.05 -4.42 -3.63
N ILE A 98 2.25 -3.87 -3.39
CA ILE A 98 2.44 -2.67 -2.55
C ILE A 98 1.70 -1.46 -3.12
N PHE A 99 1.78 -1.22 -4.43
CA PHE A 99 1.09 -0.11 -5.07
C PHE A 99 -0.43 -0.22 -4.90
N ASN A 100 -1.02 -1.39 -5.15
CA ASN A 100 -2.47 -1.58 -5.09
C ASN A 100 -3.04 -1.61 -3.67
N LEU A 101 -2.29 -2.10 -2.68
CA LEU A 101 -2.81 -2.23 -1.32
C LEU A 101 -2.50 -1.05 -0.43
N ASN A 102 -1.39 -0.34 -0.67
CA ASN A 102 -0.94 0.73 0.21
C ASN A 102 -1.08 2.09 -0.45
N LEU A 103 -0.38 2.32 -1.55
CA LEU A 103 -0.28 3.65 -2.13
C LEU A 103 -1.58 4.12 -2.80
N TRP A 104 -2.17 3.29 -3.67
CA TRP A 104 -3.36 3.66 -4.43
C TRP A 104 -4.58 3.95 -3.55
N PRO A 105 -4.94 3.11 -2.55
CA PRO A 105 -6.06 3.42 -1.66
C PRO A 105 -5.84 4.70 -0.87
N THR A 106 -4.61 4.94 -0.39
CA THR A 106 -4.26 6.15 0.37
C THR A 106 -4.41 7.41 -0.50
N ILE A 107 -3.98 7.35 -1.76
CA ILE A 107 -4.18 8.43 -2.74
C ILE A 107 -5.67 8.69 -2.96
N CYS A 108 -6.47 7.65 -3.24
CA CYS A 108 -7.91 7.79 -3.47
C CYS A 108 -8.64 8.39 -2.26
N ASP A 109 -8.32 7.94 -1.05
CA ASP A 109 -8.91 8.48 0.17
C ASP A 109 -8.51 9.93 0.39
N GLY A 110 -7.25 10.31 0.13
CA GLY A 110 -6.82 11.70 0.21
C GLY A 110 -7.54 12.60 -0.79
N PHE A 111 -7.70 12.18 -2.05
CA PHE A 111 -8.48 12.96 -3.02
C PHE A 111 -9.94 13.11 -2.63
N ARG A 112 -10.54 12.09 -2.01
CA ARG A 112 -11.88 12.22 -1.44
C ARG A 112 -11.93 13.33 -0.38
N LYS A 113 -10.92 13.41 0.49
CA LYS A 113 -10.82 14.47 1.51
C LYS A 113 -10.58 15.85 0.93
N TYR A 114 -9.80 15.96 -0.14
CA TYR A 114 -9.64 17.20 -0.87
C TYR A 114 -10.93 17.65 -1.56
N ASN A 115 -11.68 16.73 -2.16
CA ASN A 115 -12.98 17.05 -2.75
C ASN A 115 -13.97 17.52 -1.68
N GLU A 116 -14.04 16.84 -0.53
CA GLU A 116 -14.84 17.29 0.62
C GLU A 116 -14.49 18.73 1.03
N LEU A 117 -13.20 19.07 1.08
CA LEU A 117 -12.74 20.43 1.38
C LEU A 117 -13.15 21.45 0.30
N LEU A 118 -12.97 21.12 -0.99
CA LEU A 118 -13.38 21.99 -2.10
C LEU A 118 -14.89 22.28 -2.09
N GLN A 119 -15.70 21.25 -1.82
CA GLN A 119 -17.15 21.39 -1.66
C GLN A 119 -17.51 22.31 -0.48
N GLN A 120 -16.81 22.20 0.66
CA GLN A 120 -17.07 23.06 1.81
C GLN A 120 -16.56 24.50 1.64
N LEU A 121 -15.59 24.73 0.75
CA LEU A 121 -15.09 26.05 0.37
C LEU A 121 -15.92 26.71 -0.76
N ASP A 122 -16.97 26.06 -1.24
CA ASP A 122 -17.80 26.50 -2.38
C ASP A 122 -16.96 26.69 -3.68
N LEU A 123 -15.90 25.88 -3.82
CA LEU A 123 -15.01 25.86 -5.00
C LEU A 123 -15.33 24.70 -5.95
N SER A 124 -16.30 23.86 -5.59
CA SER A 124 -16.79 22.73 -6.40
C SER A 124 -18.21 23.02 -6.90
N THR A 125 -18.56 22.45 -8.05
CA THR A 125 -19.94 22.47 -8.56
C THR A 125 -20.87 21.53 -7.76
N GLU A 126 -20.29 20.57 -7.03
CA GLU A 126 -21.01 19.66 -6.16
C GLU A 126 -21.10 20.22 -4.73
N LYS A 127 -22.21 19.96 -4.05
CA LYS A 127 -22.42 20.39 -2.66
C LYS A 127 -22.09 19.28 -1.68
N SER A 128 -21.50 19.66 -0.54
CA SER A 128 -21.22 18.72 0.54
C SER A 128 -22.54 18.21 1.17
N GLN A 129 -22.59 16.91 1.46
CA GLN A 129 -23.68 16.30 2.23
C GLN A 129 -23.50 16.48 3.74
N GLU A 130 -22.28 16.78 4.20
CA GLU A 130 -21.95 16.96 5.61
C GLU A 130 -22.16 18.42 6.08
N PRO A 131 -22.40 18.65 7.39
CA PRO A 131 -22.40 19.98 7.97
C PRO A 131 -21.09 20.72 7.69
N ILE A 132 -21.17 22.01 7.35
CA ILE A 132 -20.00 22.85 7.05
C ILE A 132 -19.07 22.89 8.27
N ASN A 133 -17.86 22.35 8.12
CA ASN A 133 -16.79 22.43 9.11
C ASN A 133 -15.43 22.47 8.40
N ILE A 134 -15.12 23.64 7.82
CA ILE A 134 -13.93 23.87 7.00
C ILE A 134 -12.65 23.53 7.77
N THR A 135 -12.59 23.85 9.07
CA THR A 135 -11.42 23.53 9.92
C THR A 135 -11.18 22.03 10.02
N LEU A 136 -12.24 21.23 10.22
CA LEU A 136 -12.14 19.78 10.29
C LEU A 136 -11.82 19.16 8.92
N ALA A 137 -12.50 19.61 7.86
CA ALA A 137 -12.24 19.14 6.50
C ALA A 137 -10.80 19.41 6.09
N ARG A 138 -10.28 20.59 6.43
CA ARG A 138 -8.88 20.96 6.20
C ARG A 138 -7.92 20.08 6.99
N LYS A 139 -8.18 19.86 8.28
CA LYS A 139 -7.35 18.98 9.09
C LYS A 139 -7.27 17.58 8.47
N LYS A 140 -8.41 17.01 8.06
CA LYS A 140 -8.46 15.72 7.35
C LYS A 140 -7.62 15.74 6.07
N ALA A 141 -7.70 16.80 5.26
CA ALA A 141 -6.91 16.92 4.03
C ALA A 141 -5.39 17.01 4.31
N ILE A 142 -4.98 17.72 5.37
CA ILE A 142 -3.58 17.79 5.81
C ILE A 142 -3.11 16.43 6.32
N ASP A 143 -3.87 15.79 7.20
CA ASP A 143 -3.54 14.46 7.75
C ASP A 143 -3.40 13.42 6.62
N CYS A 144 -4.30 13.44 5.63
CA CYS A 144 -4.19 12.61 4.43
C CYS A 144 -2.99 12.96 3.55
N THR A 145 -2.59 14.24 3.47
CA THR A 145 -1.40 14.65 2.72
C THR A 145 -0.15 14.04 3.31
N THR A 146 0.01 14.13 4.63
CA THR A 146 1.11 13.48 5.35
C THR A 146 1.08 11.97 5.12
N ALA A 147 -0.09 11.33 5.23
CA ALA A 147 -0.21 9.90 4.97
C ALA A 147 0.18 9.51 3.52
N ILE A 148 -0.22 10.29 2.51
CA ILE A 148 0.18 10.03 1.12
C ILE A 148 1.69 10.21 0.95
N GLN A 149 2.27 11.27 1.51
CA GLN A 149 3.69 11.55 1.45
C GLN A 149 4.51 10.42 2.10
N ASP A 150 4.13 9.97 3.29
CA ASP A 150 4.75 8.83 3.97
C ASP A 150 4.66 7.54 3.14
N GLN A 151 3.52 7.30 2.48
CA GLN A 151 3.35 6.13 1.60
C GLN A 151 4.18 6.24 0.32
N ILE A 152 4.33 7.44 -0.23
CA ILE A 152 5.21 7.69 -1.37
C ILE A 152 6.66 7.41 -0.98
N ASP A 153 7.13 7.96 0.14
CA ASP A 153 8.50 7.75 0.62
C ASP A 153 8.77 6.28 0.93
N SER A 154 7.80 5.59 1.55
CA SER A 154 7.85 4.14 1.74
C SER A 154 7.97 3.40 0.40
N THR A 155 7.16 3.76 -0.59
CA THR A 155 7.18 3.12 -1.91
C THR A 155 8.53 3.34 -2.62
N ILE A 156 9.11 4.53 -2.55
CA ILE A 156 10.44 4.84 -3.08
C ILE A 156 11.50 4.00 -2.37
N ASN A 157 11.45 3.93 -1.04
CA ASN A 157 12.38 3.13 -0.24
C ASN A 157 12.28 1.63 -0.55
N ILE A 158 11.08 1.11 -0.80
CA ILE A 158 10.89 -0.30 -1.20
C ILE A 158 11.49 -0.54 -2.58
N ILE A 159 11.26 0.34 -3.55
CA ILE A 159 11.79 0.12 -4.90
C ILE A 159 13.33 0.22 -4.92
N ASN A 160 13.90 1.11 -4.11
CA ASN A 160 15.35 1.26 -3.98
C ASN A 160 16.00 0.24 -3.02
N GLY A 161 15.19 -0.38 -2.15
CA GLY A 161 15.62 -1.35 -1.16
C GLY A 161 15.99 -2.69 -1.80
N SER A 162 16.92 -3.40 -1.17
CA SER A 162 17.18 -4.80 -1.52
C SER A 162 15.95 -5.68 -1.27
N ASP A 163 15.83 -6.79 -1.98
CA ASP A 163 14.76 -7.78 -1.75
C ASP A 163 14.65 -8.18 -0.28
N LEU A 164 15.78 -8.27 0.44
CA LEU A 164 15.80 -8.59 1.87
C LEU A 164 15.21 -7.46 2.72
N GLN A 165 15.60 -6.20 2.51
CA GLN A 165 15.03 -5.04 3.22
C GLN A 165 13.53 -4.87 2.92
N ASN A 166 13.12 -5.16 1.69
CA ASN A 166 11.72 -5.10 1.26
C ASN A 166 10.87 -6.17 1.94
N ASN A 167 11.45 -7.37 2.08
CA ASN A 167 10.85 -8.47 2.81
C ASN A 167 10.78 -8.15 4.32
N GLU A 168 11.85 -7.63 4.92
CA GLU A 168 11.86 -7.17 6.32
C GLU A 168 10.77 -6.12 6.57
N TYR A 169 10.65 -5.13 5.69
CA TYR A 169 9.59 -4.14 5.77
C TYR A 169 8.20 -4.80 5.73
N GLY A 170 7.94 -5.67 4.74
CA GLY A 170 6.67 -6.39 4.62
C GLY A 170 6.37 -7.28 5.84
N TRP A 171 7.38 -7.99 6.35
CA TRP A 171 7.28 -8.83 7.55
C TRP A 171 6.91 -8.01 8.78
N SER A 172 7.54 -6.84 8.95
CA SER A 172 7.25 -5.94 10.09
C SER A 172 5.79 -5.46 10.08
N HIS A 173 5.24 -5.16 8.90
CA HIS A 173 3.86 -4.70 8.73
C HIS A 173 2.81 -5.82 8.82
N MET A 174 3.18 -7.07 8.56
CA MET A 174 2.29 -8.23 8.76
C MET A 174 2.06 -8.56 10.24
N ILE A 175 3.03 -8.31 11.12
CA ILE A 175 2.96 -8.67 12.54
C ILE A 175 1.74 -8.02 13.24
N PRO A 176 1.47 -6.71 13.11
CA PRO A 176 0.27 -6.10 13.65
C PRO A 176 -1.02 -6.78 13.15
N GLY A 177 -1.10 -7.14 11.87
CA GLY A 177 -2.27 -7.82 11.30
C GLY A 177 -2.50 -9.20 11.94
N ILE A 178 -1.44 -9.98 12.11
CA ILE A 178 -1.49 -11.27 12.81
C ILE A 178 -1.96 -11.08 14.27
N ASP A 179 -1.47 -10.04 14.95
CA ASP A 179 -1.86 -9.74 16.32
C ASP A 179 -3.34 -9.33 16.45
N HIS A 180 -3.86 -8.53 15.52
CA HIS A 180 -5.28 -8.17 15.48
C HIS A 180 -6.15 -9.40 15.19
N GLY A 181 -5.84 -10.16 14.14
CA GLY A 181 -6.61 -11.34 13.78
C GLY A 181 -6.63 -12.40 14.90
N MET A 182 -5.52 -12.59 15.62
CA MET A 182 -5.50 -13.47 16.79
C MET A 182 -6.46 -12.97 17.89
N ARG A 183 -6.45 -11.65 18.20
CA ARG A 183 -7.35 -11.08 19.21
C ARG A 183 -8.82 -11.25 18.82
N ASP A 184 -9.17 -10.97 17.58
CA ASP A 184 -10.55 -11.08 17.09
C ASP A 184 -11.03 -12.52 17.12
N LEU A 185 -10.17 -13.47 16.71
CA LEU A 185 -10.46 -14.90 16.79
C LEU A 185 -10.67 -15.35 18.25
N PHE A 186 -9.81 -14.91 19.16
CA PHE A 186 -9.98 -15.20 20.59
C PHE A 186 -11.29 -14.65 21.15
N LYS A 187 -11.67 -13.42 20.78
CA LYS A 187 -12.92 -12.80 21.19
C LYS A 187 -14.12 -13.58 20.66
N MET A 188 -14.14 -13.90 19.37
CA MET A 188 -15.21 -14.68 18.74
C MET A 188 -15.41 -16.05 19.42
N MET A 189 -14.32 -16.75 19.75
CA MET A 189 -14.41 -18.03 20.47
C MET A 189 -14.93 -17.88 21.91
N GLN A 190 -14.59 -16.78 22.61
CA GLN A 190 -15.10 -16.52 23.97
C GLN A 190 -16.58 -16.13 23.94
N ASP A 191 -17.00 -15.35 22.95
CA ASP A 191 -18.38 -14.91 22.78
C ASP A 191 -19.28 -16.09 22.41
N ALA A 192 -18.83 -16.98 21.51
CA ALA A 192 -19.55 -18.22 21.19
C ALA A 192 -19.74 -19.14 22.42
N GLN A 193 -18.73 -19.25 23.29
CA GLN A 193 -18.84 -20.01 24.55
C GLN A 193 -19.83 -19.41 25.55
N ARG A 194 -20.02 -18.08 25.53
CA ARG A 194 -20.88 -17.35 26.48
C ARG A 194 -22.33 -17.32 26.05
N ASP A 195 -22.57 -17.24 24.74
CA ASP A 195 -23.91 -17.22 24.16
C ASP A 195 -24.01 -18.23 22.99
N PRO A 196 -24.48 -19.45 23.27
CA PRO A 196 -24.66 -20.50 22.27
C PRO A 196 -25.65 -20.12 21.15
N SER A 197 -26.43 -19.04 21.29
CA SER A 197 -27.33 -18.57 20.23
C SER A 197 -26.62 -17.78 19.13
N LEU A 198 -25.43 -17.24 19.40
CA LEU A 198 -24.58 -16.58 18.40
C LEU A 198 -23.99 -17.59 17.40
N CYS A 199 -23.93 -18.86 17.78
CA CYS A 199 -23.47 -19.98 16.95
C CYS A 199 -24.38 -21.19 17.21
N PRO A 200 -25.53 -21.31 16.51
CA PRO A 200 -26.53 -22.36 16.76
C PRO A 200 -26.00 -23.79 16.66
N ASN A 201 -24.83 -23.96 16.03
CA ASN A 201 -24.16 -25.23 15.81
C ASN A 201 -22.92 -25.44 16.70
N ASP A 202 -22.74 -24.66 17.78
CA ASP A 202 -21.61 -24.77 18.74
C ASP A 202 -21.66 -26.08 19.56
N THR A 203 -21.57 -27.19 18.86
CA THR A 203 -21.05 -28.42 19.41
C THR A 203 -19.55 -28.37 19.23
N THR A 204 -18.79 -28.93 20.16
CA THR A 204 -17.33 -29.08 20.12
C THR A 204 -16.79 -29.82 18.87
N ILE A 205 -17.69 -30.24 17.98
CA ILE A 205 -17.51 -30.98 16.73
C ILE A 205 -17.85 -30.07 15.53
N ASP A 206 -18.10 -28.77 15.70
CA ASP A 206 -18.23 -27.85 14.56
C ASP A 206 -16.85 -27.69 13.89
N PRO A 207 -16.70 -28.09 12.62
CA PRO A 207 -15.44 -27.96 11.88
C PRO A 207 -14.88 -26.53 11.87
N VAL A 208 -15.75 -25.51 11.88
CA VAL A 208 -15.35 -24.10 11.84
C VAL A 208 -14.67 -23.68 13.14
N VAL A 209 -15.18 -24.13 14.29
CA VAL A 209 -14.58 -23.86 15.62
C VAL A 209 -13.24 -24.59 15.76
N GLN A 210 -13.15 -25.82 15.26
CA GLN A 210 -11.90 -26.58 15.28
C GLN A 210 -10.82 -25.95 14.39
N VAL A 211 -11.19 -25.48 13.19
CA VAL A 211 -10.30 -24.74 12.30
C VAL A 211 -9.83 -23.44 12.94
N GLY A 212 -10.74 -22.68 13.57
CA GLY A 212 -10.38 -21.48 14.33
C GLY A 212 -9.35 -21.78 15.43
N ARG A 213 -9.57 -22.83 16.23
CA ARG A 213 -8.61 -23.24 17.26
C ARG A 213 -7.26 -23.68 16.68
N ALA A 214 -7.27 -24.38 15.55
CA ALA A 214 -6.06 -24.83 14.86
C ALA A 214 -5.27 -23.68 14.19
N LEU A 215 -5.93 -22.57 13.85
CA LEU A 215 -5.27 -21.38 13.29
C LEU A 215 -4.44 -20.62 14.34
N ILE A 216 -4.83 -20.62 15.62
CA ILE A 216 -4.11 -19.93 16.69
C ILE A 216 -2.62 -20.30 16.74
N PRO A 217 -2.22 -21.59 16.81
CA PRO A 217 -0.80 -21.95 16.83
C PRO A 217 -0.10 -21.58 15.53
N VAL A 218 -0.76 -21.69 14.38
CA VAL A 218 -0.19 -21.27 13.08
C VAL A 218 0.12 -19.77 13.11
N MET A 219 -0.83 -18.92 13.52
CA MET A 219 -0.63 -17.48 13.64
C MET A 219 0.50 -17.12 14.63
N LYS A 220 0.58 -17.81 15.77
CA LYS A 220 1.68 -17.64 16.74
C LYS A 220 3.03 -18.02 16.13
N LEU A 221 3.11 -19.16 15.46
CA LEU A 221 4.33 -19.61 14.79
C LEU A 221 4.75 -18.66 13.68
N SER A 222 3.81 -18.20 12.84
CA SER A 222 4.06 -17.19 11.82
C SER A 222 4.60 -15.90 12.43
N ARG A 223 3.98 -15.39 13.50
CA ARG A 223 4.48 -14.20 14.22
C ARG A 223 5.89 -14.43 14.79
N THR A 224 6.15 -15.56 15.43
CA THR A 224 7.48 -15.88 15.99
C THR A 224 8.53 -16.03 14.90
N PHE A 225 8.18 -16.65 13.77
CA PHE A 225 9.06 -16.82 12.63
C PHE A 225 9.44 -15.46 12.02
N LEU A 226 8.45 -14.59 11.76
CA LEU A 226 8.70 -13.23 11.25
C LEU A 226 9.54 -12.40 12.24
N ASN A 227 9.23 -12.44 13.54
CA ASN A 227 10.05 -11.76 14.56
C ASN A 227 11.51 -12.23 14.59
N LYS A 228 11.75 -13.53 14.34
CA LYS A 228 13.13 -14.05 14.22
C LYS A 228 13.78 -13.56 12.94
N LEU A 229 13.07 -13.58 11.81
CA LEU A 229 13.61 -13.08 10.55
C LEU A 229 13.96 -11.59 10.58
N LEU A 230 13.36 -10.82 11.49
CA LEU A 230 13.65 -9.41 11.74
C LEU A 230 14.74 -9.18 12.80
N ASP A 231 15.29 -10.23 13.42
CA ASP A 231 16.31 -10.10 14.47
C ASP A 231 17.65 -9.67 13.85
N PRO A 232 18.20 -8.47 14.21
CA PRO A 232 19.50 -7.98 13.75
C PRO A 232 20.64 -8.99 13.84
N LYS A 233 20.60 -9.90 14.82
CA LYS A 233 21.62 -10.94 15.05
C LYS A 233 21.64 -11.99 13.93
N LEU A 234 20.52 -12.24 13.26
CA LEU A 234 20.45 -13.15 12.13
C LEU A 234 20.98 -12.49 10.86
N HIS A 235 20.75 -11.19 10.66
CA HIS A 235 21.27 -10.43 9.50
C HIS A 235 22.81 -10.40 9.47
N THR A 236 23.47 -10.27 10.61
CA THR A 236 24.95 -10.33 10.70
C THR A 236 25.47 -11.73 10.32
N SER A 237 24.86 -12.77 10.88
CA SER A 237 25.30 -14.16 10.64
C SER A 237 25.01 -14.69 9.23
N GLN A 238 24.00 -14.18 8.52
CA GLN A 238 23.70 -14.54 7.14
C GLN A 238 24.50 -13.70 6.13
N SER A 239 24.70 -12.41 6.38
CA SER A 239 25.59 -11.57 5.57
C SER A 239 26.98 -12.21 5.48
N ASP A 240 27.54 -12.67 6.61
CA ASP A 240 28.84 -13.36 6.64
C ASP A 240 28.86 -14.67 5.82
N LYS A 241 27.72 -15.36 5.68
CA LYS A 241 27.62 -16.61 4.90
C LYS A 241 27.47 -16.34 3.41
N PHE A 242 26.70 -15.33 3.01
CA PHE A 242 26.52 -14.96 1.60
C PHE A 242 27.76 -14.26 1.01
N THR A 243 28.51 -13.49 1.81
CA THR A 243 29.81 -12.93 1.40
C THR A 243 30.86 -14.03 1.21
N ASN A 244 30.82 -15.11 2.00
CA ASN A 244 31.71 -16.27 1.82
C ASN A 244 31.36 -17.10 0.58
N PHE A 245 30.08 -17.26 0.24
CA PHE A 245 29.67 -18.02 -0.94
C PHE A 245 30.06 -17.31 -2.26
N SER A 246 29.91 -15.99 -2.31
CA SER A 246 30.26 -15.17 -3.48
C SER A 246 31.78 -15.03 -3.70
N SER A 247 32.57 -15.04 -2.63
CA SER A 247 34.03 -15.05 -2.71
C SER A 247 34.61 -16.42 -3.10
N GLN A 248 33.95 -17.52 -2.73
CA GLN A 248 34.35 -18.87 -3.18
C GLN A 248 34.09 -19.11 -4.68
N LEU A 249 33.01 -18.53 -5.24
CA LEU A 249 32.73 -18.62 -6.68
C LEU A 249 33.67 -17.77 -7.54
N ARG A 250 34.28 -16.71 -6.98
CA ARG A 250 35.24 -15.86 -7.70
C ARG A 250 36.66 -16.48 -7.77
N ASN A 251 36.97 -17.42 -6.88
CA ASN A 251 38.31 -18.04 -6.79
C ASN A 251 38.42 -19.39 -7.52
N GLN A 252 37.43 -19.75 -8.35
CA GLN A 252 37.46 -20.96 -9.20
C GLN A 252 37.31 -20.65 -10.70
N GLY A 253 37.59 -19.41 -11.11
CA GLY A 253 37.69 -19.00 -12.53
C GLY A 253 39.12 -18.70 -12.92
#